data_AF-A0A8K0CAV7-F1
#
_entry.id   AF-A0A8K0CAV7-F1
#
_cell.length_a   1.000
_cell.length_b   1.000
_cell.length_c   1.000
_cell.angle_alpha   90.00
_cell.angle_beta   90.00
_cell.angle_gamma   90.00
#
_symmetry.space_group_name_H-M   'P 1'
#
loop_
_entity.id
_entity.type
_entity.pdbx_description
1 polymer ?
#
loop_
_entity_poly.entity_id
_entity_poly.type
_entity_poly.pdbx_seq_one_letter_code
_entity_poly.pdbx_strand_id
1 'polypeptide(L)'
;MRSAPPPSPTPWRHQGLRDVQIPLSEHAKVVTLPPQDEDPPADSWAVLAGWGHRFTSGSIMKNLQRVDILVYSDEDCKAAHGSKVSPAYHVCSVVPERCKGHCNGDSGGPLVADGKQIS
;
A
#
# COMPACT_ATOMS: atom_id res chain seq x y z
N MET A 1 -31.15 9.79 5.37
CA MET A 1 -30.39 9.13 4.27
C MET A 1 -29.80 7.86 4.88
N ARG A 2 -30.27 6.67 4.49
CA ARG A 2 -29.76 5.42 5.07
C ARG A 2 -28.46 5.08 4.34
N SER A 3 -27.35 5.03 5.07
CA SER A 3 -26.08 4.53 4.57
C SER A 3 -26.30 3.14 3.97
N ALA A 4 -25.79 2.90 2.77
CA ALA A 4 -25.80 1.58 2.18
C ALA A 4 -25.10 0.59 3.16
N PRO A 5 -25.60 -0.65 3.29
CA PRO A 5 -24.91 -1.65 4.08
C PRO A 5 -23.48 -1.85 3.52
N PRO A 6 -22.48 -2.07 4.38
CA PRO A 6 -21.13 -2.34 3.91
C PRO A 6 -21.15 -3.58 2.99
N PRO A 7 -20.36 -3.59 1.91
CA PRO A 7 -20.25 -4.76 1.04
C PRO A 7 -19.82 -5.97 1.87
N SER A 8 -20.40 -7.14 1.57
CA SER A 8 -20.02 -8.40 2.19
C SER A 8 -18.51 -8.62 2.11
N PRO A 9 -17.85 -9.13 3.17
CA PRO A 9 -16.41 -9.31 3.18
C PRO A 9 -16.03 -10.30 2.08
N THR A 10 -15.44 -9.79 1.00
CA THR A 10 -14.75 -10.61 0.02
C THR A 10 -13.39 -10.99 0.60
N PRO A 11 -12.90 -12.22 0.38
CA PRO A 11 -11.64 -12.70 0.96
C PRO A 11 -10.40 -11.87 0.63
N TRP A 12 -10.50 -10.95 -0.32
CA TRP A 12 -9.40 -10.14 -0.86
C TRP A 12 -9.44 -8.65 -0.46
N ARG A 13 -10.43 -8.18 0.30
CA ARG A 13 -10.53 -6.76 0.69
C ARG A 13 -9.91 -6.52 2.07
N HIS A 14 -8.88 -5.67 2.12
CA HIS A 14 -8.12 -5.36 3.34
C HIS A 14 -8.03 -3.86 3.68
N GLN A 15 -8.91 -3.02 3.11
CA GLN A 15 -8.94 -1.58 3.39
C GLN A 15 -9.84 -1.24 4.59
N GLY A 16 -9.42 -0.26 5.40
CA GLY A 16 -10.20 0.24 6.53
C GLY A 16 -10.09 1.76 6.66
N LEU A 17 -11.22 2.42 6.96
CA LEU A 17 -11.29 3.86 7.17
C LEU A 17 -11.42 4.18 8.66
N ARG A 18 -10.86 5.31 9.09
CA ARG A 18 -10.99 5.84 10.45
C ARG A 18 -11.30 7.33 10.38
N ASP A 19 -12.39 7.72 11.03
CA ASP A 19 -12.77 9.13 11.14
C ASP A 19 -12.00 9.78 12.29
N VAL A 20 -11.00 10.59 11.95
CA VAL A 20 -10.18 11.35 12.90
C VAL A 20 -10.00 12.76 12.38
N GLN A 21 -10.08 13.75 13.27
CA GLN A 21 -9.80 15.15 12.94
C GLN A 21 -8.30 15.41 13.10
N ILE A 22 -7.60 15.66 12.00
CA ILE A 22 -6.16 15.96 11.99
C ILE A 22 -5.95 17.36 11.41
N PRO A 23 -5.39 18.32 12.17
CA PRO A 23 -5.08 19.64 11.64
C PRO A 23 -3.95 19.56 10.61
N LEU A 24 -4.16 20.16 9.45
CA LEU A 24 -3.14 20.23 8.40
C LEU A 24 -2.06 21.26 8.74
N SER A 25 -0.82 20.99 8.32
CA SER A 25 0.34 21.85 8.56
C SER A 25 1.40 21.65 7.48
N GLU A 26 2.55 22.30 7.64
CA GLU A 26 3.74 22.03 6.81
C GLU A 26 4.14 20.55 6.82
N HIS A 27 3.99 19.88 7.97
CA HIS A 27 4.41 18.50 8.21
C HIS A 27 3.24 17.48 8.17
N ALA A 28 2.00 17.94 7.98
CA ALA A 28 0.81 17.09 7.92
C ALA A 28 -0.05 17.49 6.73
N LYS A 29 0.00 16.68 5.67
CA LYS A 29 -0.72 16.90 4.41
C LYS A 29 -1.45 15.64 4.00
N VAL A 30 -2.52 15.82 3.23
CA VAL A 30 -3.26 14.71 2.63
C VAL A 30 -2.52 14.18 1.40
N VAL A 31 -2.65 12.88 1.16
CA VAL A 31 -2.25 12.25 -0.10
C VAL A 31 -3.46 12.16 -1.02
N THR A 32 -3.26 12.32 -2.31
CA THR A 32 -4.34 12.22 -3.31
C THR A 32 -4.68 10.75 -3.55
N LEU A 33 -5.95 10.45 -3.79
CA LEU A 33 -6.38 9.13 -4.25
C LEU A 33 -6.44 9.11 -5.78
N PRO A 34 -6.13 7.98 -6.43
CA PRO A 34 -6.34 7.83 -7.85
C PRO A 34 -7.84 7.92 -8.20
N PRO A 35 -8.19 8.35 -9.42
CA PRO A 35 -9.51 8.11 -10.00
C PRO A 35 -9.89 6.64 -9.91
N GLN A 36 -11.19 6.36 -9.80
CA GLN A 36 -11.72 5.01 -9.58
C GLN A 36 -11.30 3.99 -10.67
N ASP A 37 -11.14 4.45 -11.90
CA ASP A 37 -10.82 3.61 -13.07
C ASP A 37 -9.36 3.77 -13.52
N GLU A 38 -8.48 4.31 -12.66
CA GLU A 38 -7.05 4.40 -12.92
C GLU A 38 -6.34 3.20 -12.31
N ASP A 39 -5.75 2.36 -13.17
CA ASP A 39 -4.92 1.24 -12.73
C ASP A 39 -3.59 1.73 -12.13
N PRO A 40 -3.03 1.01 -11.13
CA PRO A 40 -1.70 1.30 -10.62
C PRO A 40 -0.67 1.32 -11.76
N PRO A 41 0.29 2.27 -11.77
CA PRO A 41 1.23 2.41 -12.86
C PRO A 41 2.27 1.27 -12.81
N ALA A 42 2.03 0.20 -13.57
CA ALA A 42 2.95 -0.93 -13.67
C ALA A 42 4.35 -0.46 -14.11
N ASP A 43 5.38 -1.19 -13.65
CA ASP A 43 6.79 -0.94 -13.94
C ASP A 43 7.29 0.47 -13.60
N SER A 44 6.56 1.17 -12.71
CA SER A 44 6.88 2.51 -12.27
C SER A 44 7.36 2.52 -10.81
N TRP A 45 8.20 3.50 -10.47
CA TRP A 45 8.69 3.67 -9.11
C TRP A 45 7.61 4.27 -8.21
N ALA A 46 7.50 3.70 -7.02
CA ALA A 46 6.66 4.14 -5.93
C ALA A 46 7.49 4.29 -4.65
N VAL A 47 6.89 4.92 -3.65
CA VAL A 47 7.45 5.07 -2.31
C VAL A 47 6.61 4.27 -1.33
N LEU A 48 7.25 3.38 -0.58
CA LEU A 48 6.69 2.73 0.59
C LEU A 48 7.33 3.33 1.84
N ALA A 49 6.51 3.67 2.84
CA ALA A 49 6.98 4.24 4.09
C ALA A 49 6.28 3.61 5.31
N GLY A 50 7.02 3.43 6.40
CA GLY A 50 6.49 2.80 7.61
C GLY A 50 7.48 2.73 8.78
N TRP A 51 6.96 2.35 9.95
CA TRP A 51 7.71 2.15 11.19
C TRP A 51 7.84 0.67 11.57
N GLY A 52 7.47 -0.24 10.68
CA GLY A 52 7.50 -1.68 10.91
C GLY A 52 8.88 -2.23 11.21
N HIS A 53 8.96 -3.55 11.29
CA HIS A 53 10.18 -4.26 11.63
C HIS A 53 11.27 -4.05 10.57
N ARG A 54 12.53 -3.90 10.99
CA ARG A 54 13.66 -3.80 10.05
C ARG A 54 13.89 -5.05 9.21
N PHE A 55 13.51 -6.21 9.75
CA PHE A 55 13.59 -7.53 9.11
C PHE A 55 12.65 -8.50 9.85
N THR A 56 12.40 -9.68 9.25
CA THR A 56 11.53 -10.71 9.84
C THR A 56 11.97 -11.05 11.26
N SER A 57 11.05 -10.97 12.21
CA SER A 57 11.31 -11.19 13.65
C SER A 57 12.29 -10.21 14.31
N GLY A 58 12.56 -9.06 13.66
CA GLY A 58 13.33 -7.95 14.26
C GLY A 58 12.50 -7.12 15.25
N SER A 59 12.94 -5.88 15.51
CA SER A 59 12.19 -4.91 16.31
C SER A 59 11.60 -3.78 15.43
N ILE A 60 10.53 -3.16 15.93
CA ILE A 60 9.93 -1.94 15.35
C ILE A 60 10.96 -0.82 15.32
N MET A 61 10.93 -0.04 14.23
CA MET A 61 11.86 1.06 14.02
C MET A 61 11.41 2.33 14.76
N LYS A 62 12.37 3.06 15.34
CA LYS A 62 12.10 4.34 16.04
C LYS A 62 11.82 5.49 15.07
N ASN A 63 12.49 5.47 13.92
CA ASN A 63 12.38 6.51 12.90
C ASN A 63 11.60 5.96 11.71
N LEU A 64 10.85 6.83 11.02
CA LEU A 64 10.15 6.47 9.80
C LEU A 64 11.16 5.95 8.78
N GLN A 65 10.89 4.77 8.22
CA GLN A 65 11.66 4.21 7.12
C GLN A 65 10.96 4.51 5.80
N ARG A 66 11.76 4.67 4.75
CA ARG A 66 11.30 4.89 3.38
C ARG A 66 12.09 3.99 2.46
N VAL A 67 11.44 3.40 1.47
CA VAL A 67 12.08 2.68 0.38
C VAL A 67 11.43 3.05 -0.95
N ASP A 68 12.25 3.28 -1.96
CA ASP A 68 11.81 3.37 -3.34
C ASP A 68 11.66 1.94 -3.87
N ILE A 69 10.49 1.63 -4.42
CA ILE A 69 10.08 0.27 -4.80
C ILE A 69 9.38 0.31 -6.16
N LEU A 70 9.55 -0.72 -6.99
CA LEU A 70 8.85 -0.81 -8.28
C LEU A 70 7.47 -1.40 -8.09
N VAL A 71 6.45 -0.81 -8.71
CA VAL A 71 5.14 -1.42 -8.88
C VAL A 71 5.28 -2.55 -9.89
N TYR A 72 4.88 -3.75 -9.51
CA TYR A 72 4.97 -4.91 -10.38
C TYR A 72 3.70 -5.02 -11.23
N SER A 73 3.84 -5.52 -12.46
CA SER A 73 2.68 -5.78 -13.31
C SER A 73 1.73 -6.82 -12.68
N ASP A 74 0.45 -6.75 -13.02
CA ASP A 74 -0.54 -7.75 -12.59
C ASP A 74 -0.18 -9.17 -13.04
N GLU A 75 0.45 -9.28 -14.22
CA GLU A 75 0.91 -10.55 -14.76
C GLU A 75 2.04 -11.13 -13.90
N ASP A 76 3.04 -10.31 -13.58
CA ASP A 76 4.16 -10.73 -12.74
C ASP A 76 3.71 -11.07 -11.32
N CYS A 77 2.76 -10.30 -10.78
CA CYS A 77 2.23 -10.60 -9.47
C CYS A 77 1.47 -11.93 -9.45
N LYS A 78 0.62 -12.18 -10.46
CA LYS A 78 -0.06 -13.46 -10.61
C LYS A 78 0.92 -14.60 -10.82
N ALA A 79 1.99 -14.39 -11.59
CA ALA A 79 3.02 -15.41 -11.79
C ALA A 79 3.73 -15.77 -10.48
N ALA A 80 4.00 -14.79 -9.62
CA ALA A 80 4.67 -14.99 -8.34
C ALA A 80 3.79 -15.60 -7.25
N HIS A 81 2.50 -15.24 -7.20
CA HIS A 81 1.61 -15.58 -6.08
C HIS A 81 0.41 -16.48 -6.43
N GLY A 82 0.17 -16.71 -7.73
CA GLY A 82 -0.93 -17.53 -8.23
C GLY A 82 -2.29 -16.99 -7.79
N SER A 83 -3.17 -17.89 -7.34
CA SER A 83 -4.53 -17.55 -6.90
C SER A 83 -4.61 -16.85 -5.53
N LYS A 84 -3.46 -16.54 -4.90
CA LYS A 84 -3.41 -15.81 -3.62
C LYS A 84 -3.54 -14.29 -3.78
N VAL A 85 -3.51 -13.80 -5.01
CA VAL A 85 -3.64 -12.39 -5.34
C VAL A 85 -4.72 -12.21 -6.40
N SER A 86 -5.29 -11.02 -6.44
CA SER A 86 -6.26 -10.60 -7.43
C SER A 86 -5.97 -9.15 -7.80
N PRO A 87 -5.71 -8.82 -9.07
CA PRO A 87 -5.52 -7.44 -9.53
C PRO A 87 -6.65 -6.49 -9.16
N ALA A 88 -7.87 -7.02 -9.05
CA ALA A 88 -9.02 -6.20 -8.67
C ALA A 88 -8.92 -5.63 -7.25
N TYR A 89 -8.03 -6.16 -6.40
CA TYR A 89 -7.95 -5.80 -4.97
C TYR A 89 -6.52 -5.67 -4.41
N HIS A 90 -5.50 -6.04 -5.18
CA HIS A 90 -4.11 -6.05 -4.71
C HIS A 90 -3.20 -5.37 -5.73
N VAL A 91 -2.22 -4.65 -5.19
CA VAL A 91 -1.08 -4.12 -5.93
C VAL A 91 0.17 -4.78 -5.39
N CYS A 92 1.08 -5.15 -6.28
CA CYS A 92 2.30 -5.82 -5.92
C CYS A 92 3.48 -4.92 -6.22
N SER A 93 4.53 -5.04 -5.43
CA SER A 93 5.71 -4.20 -5.59
C SER A 93 6.96 -4.97 -5.20
N VAL A 94 8.08 -4.59 -5.81
CA VAL A 94 9.35 -5.30 -5.69
C VAL A 94 10.51 -4.32 -5.66
N VAL A 95 11.50 -4.59 -4.82
CA VAL A 95 12.81 -3.96 -4.94
C VAL A 95 13.72 -4.91 -5.73
N PRO A 96 14.34 -4.47 -6.85
CA PRO A 96 15.25 -5.32 -7.62
C PRO A 96 16.38 -5.90 -6.77
N GLU A 97 16.90 -5.07 -5.84
CA GLU A 97 17.74 -5.52 -4.75
C GLU A 97 16.90 -6.31 -3.74
N ARG A 98 17.18 -7.61 -3.62
CA ARG A 98 16.48 -8.50 -2.68
C ARG A 98 16.56 -7.97 -1.23
N CYS A 99 15.61 -8.39 -0.40
CA CYS A 99 15.54 -8.12 1.05
C CYS A 99 15.09 -6.72 1.49
N LYS A 100 14.42 -5.94 0.62
CA LYS A 100 13.75 -4.70 1.00
C LYS A 100 12.27 -4.77 0.62
N GLY A 101 11.41 -4.19 1.46
CA GLY A 101 9.97 -4.19 1.28
C GLY A 101 9.23 -3.95 2.59
N HIS A 102 7.91 -4.14 2.58
CA HIS A 102 7.10 -4.11 3.79
C HIS A 102 7.48 -5.24 4.77
N CYS A 103 7.30 -4.98 6.06
CA CYS A 103 7.43 -5.98 7.11
C CYS A 103 6.28 -5.87 8.12
N ASN A 104 6.33 -6.70 9.16
CA ASN A 104 5.34 -6.66 10.23
C ASN A 104 5.27 -5.25 10.84
N GLY A 105 4.07 -4.70 10.96
CA GLY A 105 3.82 -3.35 11.46
C GLY A 105 3.73 -2.25 10.39
N ASP A 106 4.03 -2.56 9.11
CA ASP A 106 3.81 -1.61 8.01
C ASP A 106 2.39 -1.68 7.41
N SER A 107 1.59 -2.66 7.80
CA SER A 107 0.22 -2.83 7.30
C SER A 107 -0.64 -1.58 7.57
N GLY A 108 -1.28 -1.08 6.51
CA GLY A 108 -2.05 0.18 6.53
C GLY A 108 -1.22 1.43 6.25
N GLY A 109 0.11 1.30 6.12
CA GLY A 109 0.98 2.35 5.59
C GLY A 109 0.80 2.53 4.08
N PRO A 110 1.17 3.70 3.53
CA PRO A 110 0.90 4.03 2.14
C PRO A 110 1.95 3.46 1.18
N LEU A 111 1.49 3.00 0.01
CA LEU A 111 2.28 2.89 -1.21
C LEU A 111 1.89 4.05 -2.14
N VAL A 112 2.84 4.92 -2.47
CA VAL A 112 2.58 6.17 -3.22
C VAL A 112 3.33 6.18 -4.54
N ALA A 113 2.61 6.31 -5.64
CA ALA A 113 3.18 6.55 -6.98
C ALA A 113 2.59 7.84 -7.55
N ASP A 114 3.42 8.68 -8.17
CA ASP A 114 2.99 9.95 -8.78
C ASP A 114 2.14 10.85 -7.85
N GLY A 115 2.46 10.85 -6.55
CA GLY A 115 1.74 11.61 -5.52
C GLY A 115 0.36 11.06 -5.14
N LYS A 116 -0.01 9.88 -5.67
CA LYS A 116 -1.27 9.20 -5.38
C LYS A 116 -1.04 7.96 -4.52
N GLN A 117 -1.91 7.71 -3.56
CA GLN A 117 -1.90 6.45 -2.80
C GLN A 117 -2.57 5.34 -3.63
N ILE A 118 -1.78 4.36 -4.06
CA ILE A 118 -2.20 3.30 -4.99
C ILE A 118 -2.54 1.97 -4.31
N SER A 119 -2.40 1.88 -2.97
CA SER A 119 -2.73 0.70 -2.14
C SER A 119 -3.94 0.92 -1.25
#